data_AF-K1TH88-F1
#
_entry.id   AF-K1TH88-F1
#
_cell.length_a   1.000
_cell.length_b   1.000
_cell.length_c   1.000
_cell.angle_alpha   90.00
_cell.angle_beta   90.00
_cell.angle_gamma   90.00
#
_symmetry.space_group_name_H-M   'P 1'
#
loop_
_entity.id
_entity.type
_entity.pdbx_description
1 polymer ?
#
loop_
_entity_poly.entity_id
_entity_poly.type
_entity_poly.pdbx_seq_one_letter_code
_entity_poly.pdbx_strand_id
1 'polypeptide(L)'
;LFDPSIAAEAPSNLSASGYADLIAKIPAGADWMLADTVGAEAMDAFAFGLVQDGLREALSDPAGVHAGEVGKVEQLAEGLVMSGFAMQAVQSSRPASGAEHQFSHLWDMEHLRFRGASVSHGFKVGIGTLASTAFFELLLEAPVCELDIERCVEAWPSWEATEREIRRLFEHDPEIVARCLKETRAKYVDREGLRAELTRLV
;
A
#
# COMPACT_ATOMS: atom_id res chain seq x y z
N LEU A 1 8.28 -11.94 -22.02
CA LEU A 1 9.09 -11.13 -22.97
C LEU A 1 8.62 -9.69 -22.83
N PHE A 2 9.51 -8.78 -22.45
CA PHE A 2 9.29 -7.35 -22.35
C PHE A 2 10.30 -6.67 -23.30
N ASP A 3 9.85 -5.72 -24.10
CA ASP A 3 10.70 -4.94 -25.00
C ASP A 3 10.63 -3.46 -24.59
N PRO A 4 11.72 -2.88 -24.06
CA PRO A 4 11.71 -1.51 -23.55
C PRO A 4 11.54 -0.48 -24.67
N SER A 5 11.92 -0.80 -25.92
CA SER A 5 11.76 0.12 -27.04
C SER A 5 10.27 0.28 -27.39
N ILE A 6 9.52 -0.82 -27.36
CA ILE A 6 8.07 -0.79 -27.56
C ILE A 6 7.38 -0.09 -26.38
N ALA A 7 7.79 -0.40 -25.15
CA ALA A 7 7.20 0.19 -23.96
C ALA A 7 7.44 1.71 -23.89
N ALA A 8 8.59 2.19 -24.37
CA ALA A 8 8.95 3.60 -24.40
C ALA A 8 8.12 4.43 -25.38
N GLU A 9 7.58 3.81 -26.44
CA GLU A 9 6.65 4.46 -27.37
C GLU A 9 5.20 4.52 -26.83
N ALA A 10 4.92 3.87 -25.70
CA ALA A 10 3.59 3.90 -25.11
C ALA A 10 3.18 5.32 -24.68
N PRO A 11 1.88 5.63 -24.65
CA PRO A 11 1.38 6.89 -24.12
C PRO A 11 1.96 7.19 -22.73
N SER A 12 2.52 8.39 -22.54
CA SER A 12 3.28 8.75 -21.34
C SER A 12 2.49 8.64 -20.03
N ASN A 13 1.16 8.69 -20.09
CA ASN A 13 0.30 8.46 -18.94
C ASN A 13 0.34 7.01 -18.42
N LEU A 14 0.65 6.02 -19.27
CA LEU A 14 0.83 4.63 -18.84
C LEU A 14 2.13 4.48 -18.04
N SER A 15 3.23 5.05 -18.53
CA SER A 15 4.51 5.08 -17.81
C SER A 15 4.40 5.89 -16.52
N ALA A 16 3.67 7.01 -16.52
CA ALA A 16 3.38 7.77 -15.30
C ALA A 16 2.56 6.94 -14.30
N SER A 17 1.59 6.14 -14.77
CA SER A 17 0.86 5.22 -13.90
C SER A 17 1.77 4.12 -13.35
N GLY A 18 2.66 3.54 -14.15
CA GLY A 18 3.63 2.55 -13.69
C GLY A 18 4.59 3.12 -12.66
N TYR A 19 5.07 4.36 -12.87
CA TYR A 19 5.93 5.05 -11.92
C TYR A 19 5.20 5.35 -10.60
N ALA A 20 3.96 5.82 -10.66
CA ALA A 20 3.13 6.08 -9.49
C ALA A 20 2.81 4.80 -8.69
N ASP A 21 2.68 3.66 -9.39
CA ASP A 21 2.61 2.36 -8.73
C ASP A 21 3.96 1.98 -8.09
N LEU A 22 5.09 2.13 -8.80
CA LEU A 22 6.41 1.76 -8.27
C LEU A 22 6.83 2.60 -7.05
N ILE A 23 6.56 3.91 -7.04
CA ILE A 23 6.93 4.76 -5.88
C ILE A 23 6.16 4.39 -4.60
N ALA A 24 4.99 3.77 -4.74
CA ALA A 24 4.18 3.30 -3.62
C ALA A 24 4.86 2.22 -2.77
N LYS A 25 5.91 1.58 -3.31
CA LYS A 25 6.71 0.57 -2.61
C LYS A 25 7.45 1.17 -1.41
N ILE A 26 7.65 2.50 -1.38
CA ILE A 26 8.24 3.20 -0.24
C ILE A 26 7.32 3.09 1.00
N PRO A 27 6.09 3.66 1.01
CA PRO A 27 5.21 3.50 2.17
C PRO A 27 4.74 2.05 2.37
N ALA A 28 4.62 1.23 1.32
CA ALA A 28 4.30 -0.19 1.49
C ALA A 28 5.39 -0.95 2.27
N GLY A 29 6.66 -0.66 1.99
CA GLY A 29 7.80 -1.20 2.73
C GLY A 29 7.79 -0.75 4.19
N ALA A 30 7.55 0.55 4.45
CA ALA A 30 7.43 1.08 5.81
C ALA A 30 6.25 0.46 6.59
N ASP A 31 5.12 0.22 5.92
CA ASP A 31 3.95 -0.48 6.48
C ASP A 31 4.30 -1.92 6.86
N TRP A 32 5.04 -2.64 6.01
CA TRP A 32 5.48 -3.99 6.37
C TRP A 32 6.48 -4.00 7.53
N MET A 33 7.41 -3.05 7.58
CA MET A 33 8.33 -2.89 8.73
C MET A 33 7.58 -2.63 10.03
N LEU A 34 6.53 -1.78 10.00
CA LEU A 34 5.70 -1.53 11.17
C LEU A 34 4.93 -2.79 11.59
N ALA A 35 4.34 -3.52 10.63
CA ALA A 35 3.63 -4.76 10.91
C ALA A 35 4.54 -5.85 11.52
N ASP A 36 5.80 -5.94 11.06
CA ASP A 36 6.81 -6.83 11.65
C ASP A 36 7.18 -6.40 13.08
N THR A 37 7.39 -5.09 13.29
CA THR A 37 7.72 -4.51 14.59
C THR A 37 6.66 -4.82 15.64
N VAL A 38 5.38 -4.65 15.30
CA VAL A 38 4.27 -4.95 16.22
C VAL A 38 3.92 -6.44 16.28
N GLY A 39 4.58 -7.27 15.47
CA GLY A 39 4.38 -8.73 15.43
C GLY A 39 3.10 -9.19 14.74
N ALA A 40 2.47 -8.33 13.92
CA ALA A 40 1.26 -8.64 13.17
C ALA A 40 1.57 -9.52 11.94
N GLU A 41 2.66 -9.23 11.22
CA GLU A 41 3.07 -9.99 10.04
C GLU A 41 4.59 -9.94 9.90
N ALA A 42 5.25 -11.10 9.89
CA ALA A 42 6.70 -11.17 9.80
C ALA A 42 7.20 -10.73 8.42
N MET A 43 8.33 -10.02 8.40
CA MET A 43 8.97 -9.62 7.16
C MET A 43 9.85 -10.74 6.59
N ASP A 44 9.74 -10.99 5.28
CA ASP A 44 10.67 -11.86 4.56
C ASP A 44 11.79 -11.00 3.95
N ALA A 45 13.01 -11.18 4.47
CA ALA A 45 14.15 -10.36 4.08
C ALA A 45 14.51 -10.48 2.59
N PHE A 46 14.29 -11.65 1.98
CA PHE A 46 14.55 -11.85 0.56
C PHE A 46 13.55 -11.09 -0.30
N ALA A 47 12.25 -11.25 -0.05
CA ALA A 47 11.20 -10.54 -0.78
C ALA A 47 11.26 -9.03 -0.55
N PHE A 48 11.58 -8.58 0.66
CA PHE A 48 11.81 -7.17 0.95
C PHE A 48 12.99 -6.62 0.13
N GLY A 49 14.14 -7.31 0.12
CA GLY A 49 15.32 -6.92 -0.66
C GLY A 49 15.05 -6.86 -2.17
N LEU A 50 14.31 -7.84 -2.72
CA LEU A 50 13.93 -7.84 -4.14
C LEU A 50 13.21 -6.54 -4.55
N VAL A 51 12.39 -5.96 -3.67
CA VAL A 51 11.67 -4.71 -3.96
C VAL A 51 12.50 -3.49 -3.62
N GLN A 52 13.12 -3.46 -2.44
CA GLN A 52 13.64 -2.22 -1.85
C GLN A 52 15.08 -1.89 -2.29
N ASP A 53 15.93 -2.88 -2.58
CA ASP A 53 17.36 -2.64 -2.83
C ASP A 53 17.60 -1.80 -4.10
N GLY A 54 16.83 -2.05 -5.16
CA GLY A 54 16.92 -1.33 -6.44
C GLY A 54 15.94 -0.15 -6.57
N LEU A 55 15.04 0.05 -5.61
CA LEU A 55 13.90 0.96 -5.75
C LEU A 55 14.33 2.41 -6.00
N ARG A 56 15.32 2.89 -5.26
CA ARG A 56 15.85 4.25 -5.40
C ARG A 56 16.39 4.51 -6.79
N GLU A 57 17.08 3.53 -7.37
CA GLU A 57 17.66 3.67 -8.71
C GLU A 57 16.56 3.69 -9.78
N ALA A 58 15.59 2.78 -9.67
CA ALA A 58 14.44 2.72 -10.58
C ALA A 58 13.57 3.98 -10.55
N LEU A 59 13.55 4.71 -9.43
CA LEU A 59 12.83 5.97 -9.27
C LEU A 59 13.67 7.21 -9.61
N SER A 60 14.95 7.06 -9.91
CA SER A 60 15.91 8.19 -9.94
C SER A 60 15.68 9.22 -11.05
N ASP A 61 14.98 8.86 -12.12
CA ASP A 61 14.79 9.72 -13.29
C ASP A 61 13.34 9.72 -13.83
N PRO A 62 12.40 10.37 -13.11
CA PRO A 62 11.02 10.49 -13.58
C PRO A 62 10.89 11.28 -14.89
N ALA A 63 11.83 12.19 -15.17
CA ALA A 63 11.81 13.00 -16.38
C ALA A 63 12.12 12.15 -17.63
N GLY A 64 13.15 11.29 -17.55
CA GLY A 64 13.48 10.35 -18.62
C GLY A 64 12.37 9.32 -18.85
N VAL A 65 11.74 8.81 -17.78
CA VAL A 65 10.54 7.94 -17.89
C VAL A 65 9.41 8.67 -18.62
N HIS A 66 9.13 9.93 -18.28
CA HIS A 66 8.09 10.73 -18.95
C HIS A 66 8.40 11.01 -20.41
N ALA A 67 9.69 11.23 -20.74
CA ALA A 67 10.17 11.48 -22.09
C ALA A 67 10.21 10.21 -22.97
N GLY A 68 9.93 9.03 -22.43
CA GLY A 68 10.00 7.77 -23.18
C GLY A 68 11.45 7.37 -23.49
N GLU A 69 12.40 7.68 -22.60
CA GLU A 69 13.77 7.21 -22.76
C GLU A 69 13.83 5.70 -22.51
N VAL A 70 14.22 4.93 -23.54
CA VAL A 70 14.19 3.46 -23.54
C VAL A 70 14.82 2.86 -22.28
N GLY A 71 16.04 3.29 -21.92
CA GLY A 71 16.74 2.77 -20.74
C GLY A 71 16.05 3.12 -19.41
N LYS A 72 15.33 4.24 -19.33
CA LYS A 72 14.60 4.63 -18.13
C LYS A 72 13.28 3.90 -17.99
N VAL A 73 12.61 3.66 -19.10
CA VAL A 73 11.40 2.82 -19.14
C VAL A 73 11.74 1.36 -18.84
N GLU A 74 12.89 0.87 -19.33
CA GLU A 74 13.43 -0.45 -18.95
C GLU A 74 13.62 -0.55 -17.44
N GLN A 75 14.31 0.43 -16.85
CA GLN A 75 14.58 0.45 -15.41
C GLN A 75 13.30 0.50 -14.55
N LEU A 76 12.30 1.28 -14.97
CA LEU A 76 10.97 1.29 -14.35
C LEU A 76 10.33 -0.11 -14.42
N ALA A 77 10.37 -0.74 -15.60
CA ALA A 77 9.78 -2.05 -15.80
C ALA A 77 10.47 -3.14 -14.97
N GLU A 78 11.79 -3.09 -14.85
CA GLU A 78 12.56 -3.98 -13.97
C GLU A 78 12.07 -3.88 -12.52
N GLY A 79 11.95 -2.67 -11.96
CA GLY A 79 11.42 -2.49 -10.60
C GLY A 79 10.01 -3.05 -10.40
N LEU A 80 9.12 -2.86 -11.38
CA LEU A 80 7.78 -3.43 -11.38
C LEU A 80 7.79 -4.97 -11.47
N VAL A 81 8.68 -5.54 -12.29
CA VAL A 81 8.87 -6.99 -12.41
C VAL A 81 9.43 -7.58 -11.12
N MET A 82 10.39 -6.92 -10.48
CA MET A 82 10.94 -7.35 -9.19
C MET A 82 9.87 -7.37 -8.09
N SER A 83 8.95 -6.40 -8.09
CA SER A 83 7.74 -6.41 -7.24
C SER A 83 6.90 -7.66 -7.48
N GLY A 84 6.71 -8.04 -8.75
CA GLY A 84 6.04 -9.29 -9.14
C GLY A 84 6.72 -10.55 -8.60
N PHE A 85 8.05 -10.64 -8.70
CA PHE A 85 8.80 -11.78 -8.19
C PHE A 85 8.78 -11.86 -6.66
N ALA A 86 8.87 -10.73 -5.97
CA ALA A 86 8.75 -10.68 -4.52
C ALA A 86 7.39 -11.22 -4.06
N MET A 87 6.30 -10.77 -4.69
CA MET A 87 4.95 -11.27 -4.39
C MET A 87 4.81 -12.78 -4.64
N GLN A 88 5.42 -13.29 -5.71
CA GLN A 88 5.44 -14.73 -5.98
C GLN A 88 6.26 -15.51 -4.95
N ALA A 89 7.39 -14.97 -4.47
CA ALA A 89 8.22 -15.64 -3.49
C ALA A 89 7.49 -15.89 -2.15
N VAL A 90 6.66 -14.93 -1.71
CA VAL A 90 5.94 -15.02 -0.42
C VAL A 90 4.45 -15.33 -0.56
N GLN A 91 3.95 -15.54 -1.78
CA GLN A 91 2.54 -15.80 -2.08
C GLN A 91 1.59 -14.74 -1.46
N SER A 92 2.04 -13.49 -1.41
CA SER A 92 1.33 -12.37 -0.82
C SER A 92 1.64 -11.09 -1.59
N SER A 93 0.70 -10.16 -1.62
CA SER A 93 0.94 -8.83 -2.20
C SER A 93 1.77 -7.92 -1.28
N ARG A 94 1.99 -8.33 -0.02
CA ARG A 94 2.61 -7.52 1.03
C ARG A 94 3.92 -6.81 0.64
N PRO A 95 4.87 -7.42 -0.10
CA PRO A 95 6.10 -6.73 -0.51
C PRO A 95 5.88 -5.50 -1.40
N ALA A 96 4.74 -5.41 -2.08
CA ALA A 96 4.45 -4.39 -3.08
C ALA A 96 3.18 -3.58 -2.77
N SER A 97 2.45 -3.93 -1.70
CA SER A 97 1.11 -3.41 -1.40
C SER A 97 0.88 -3.30 0.11
N GLY A 98 0.65 -2.07 0.57
CA GLY A 98 0.26 -1.68 1.91
C GLY A 98 -1.04 -0.86 1.93
N ALA A 99 -1.14 0.06 2.88
CA ALA A 99 -2.30 0.93 3.07
C ALA A 99 -2.64 1.77 1.81
N GLU A 100 -1.63 2.23 1.07
CA GLU A 100 -1.80 3.06 -0.14
C GLU A 100 -2.59 2.34 -1.25
N HIS A 101 -2.43 1.03 -1.38
CA HIS A 101 -3.20 0.23 -2.34
C HIS A 101 -4.65 0.02 -1.90
N GLN A 102 -4.95 0.05 -0.60
CA GLN A 102 -6.32 -0.09 -0.10
C GLN A 102 -7.22 1.06 -0.56
N PHE A 103 -6.66 2.28 -0.70
CA PHE A 103 -7.37 3.41 -1.33
C PHE A 103 -7.76 3.07 -2.77
N SER A 104 -6.82 2.55 -3.56
CA SER A 104 -7.10 2.16 -4.94
C SER A 104 -8.17 1.06 -5.02
N HIS A 105 -8.09 0.05 -4.15
CA HIS A 105 -9.04 -1.05 -4.14
C HIS A 105 -10.44 -0.61 -3.74
N LEU A 106 -10.57 0.29 -2.77
CA LEU A 106 -11.86 0.89 -2.42
C LEU A 106 -12.47 1.61 -3.63
N TRP A 107 -11.69 2.47 -4.29
CA TRP A 107 -12.13 3.18 -5.49
C TRP A 107 -12.37 2.27 -6.71
N ASP A 108 -11.76 1.09 -6.78
CA ASP A 108 -12.09 0.07 -7.78
C ASP A 108 -13.51 -0.49 -7.54
N MET A 109 -13.84 -0.79 -6.28
CA MET A 109 -15.16 -1.30 -5.90
C MET A 109 -16.25 -0.25 -6.09
N GLU A 110 -15.96 1.02 -5.79
CA GLU A 110 -16.88 2.14 -6.05
C GLU A 110 -16.99 2.50 -7.54
N HIS A 111 -16.29 1.78 -8.41
CA HIS A 111 -16.24 2.03 -9.85
C HIS A 111 -15.89 3.49 -10.19
N LEU A 112 -14.90 4.05 -9.48
CA LEU A 112 -14.51 5.45 -9.64
C LEU A 112 -14.19 5.77 -11.11
N ARG A 113 -14.90 6.78 -11.64
CA ARG A 113 -14.71 7.29 -12.99
C ARG A 113 -14.30 8.75 -13.00
N PHE A 114 -13.42 9.09 -13.92
CA PHE A 114 -13.08 10.46 -14.26
C PHE A 114 -13.33 10.68 -15.75
N ARG A 115 -14.15 11.68 -16.09
CA ARG A 115 -14.54 12.01 -17.48
C ARG A 115 -15.06 10.79 -18.26
N GLY A 116 -15.85 9.93 -17.59
CA GLY A 116 -16.49 8.76 -18.20
C GLY A 116 -15.62 7.50 -18.27
N ALA A 117 -14.31 7.58 -18.01
CA ALA A 117 -13.39 6.45 -18.01
C ALA A 117 -13.02 6.01 -16.58
N SER A 118 -12.68 4.72 -16.41
CA SER A 118 -12.11 4.23 -15.16
C SER A 118 -10.76 4.91 -14.89
N VAL A 119 -10.50 5.25 -13.63
CA VAL A 119 -9.25 5.90 -13.23
C VAL A 119 -8.12 4.86 -13.22
N SER A 120 -6.94 5.24 -13.71
CA SER A 120 -5.77 4.36 -13.72
C SER A 120 -5.40 3.87 -12.32
N HIS A 121 -5.03 2.59 -12.19
CA HIS A 121 -4.61 2.00 -10.93
C HIS A 121 -3.47 2.78 -10.27
N GLY A 122 -2.38 3.01 -11.00
CA GLY A 122 -1.22 3.72 -10.46
C GLY A 122 -1.52 5.17 -10.04
N PHE A 123 -2.47 5.84 -10.68
CA PHE A 123 -2.87 7.20 -10.25
C PHE A 123 -3.64 7.17 -8.94
N LYS A 124 -4.50 6.18 -8.74
CA LYS A 124 -5.18 5.97 -7.46
C LYS A 124 -4.19 5.60 -6.36
N VAL A 125 -3.30 4.65 -6.63
CA VAL A 125 -2.21 4.27 -5.72
C VAL A 125 -1.30 5.46 -5.42
N GLY A 126 -1.04 6.34 -6.39
CA GLY A 126 -0.28 7.57 -6.20
C GLY A 126 -0.91 8.52 -5.17
N ILE A 127 -2.24 8.68 -5.16
CA ILE A 127 -2.93 9.44 -4.10
C ILE A 127 -2.83 8.72 -2.76
N GLY A 128 -3.03 7.39 -2.74
CA GLY A 128 -2.84 6.59 -1.54
C GLY A 128 -1.42 6.72 -0.97
N THR A 129 -0.41 6.82 -1.83
CA THR A 129 1.01 6.97 -1.45
C THR A 129 1.23 8.26 -0.68
N LEU A 130 0.63 9.37 -1.12
CA LEU A 130 0.69 10.64 -0.39
C LEU A 130 0.03 10.53 0.98
N ALA A 131 -1.15 9.91 1.06
CA ALA A 131 -1.87 9.74 2.31
C ALA A 131 -1.09 8.85 3.30
N SER A 132 -0.60 7.68 2.85
CA SER A 132 0.22 6.78 3.66
C SER A 132 1.51 7.44 4.13
N THR A 133 2.18 8.20 3.27
CA THR A 133 3.40 8.93 3.66
C THR A 133 3.11 9.95 4.75
N ALA A 134 2.03 10.73 4.64
CA ALA A 134 1.62 11.66 5.67
C ALA A 134 1.30 10.95 7.01
N PHE A 135 0.67 9.77 6.98
CA PHE A 135 0.47 8.98 8.20
C PHE A 135 1.77 8.51 8.84
N PHE A 136 2.79 8.16 8.05
CA PHE A 136 4.12 7.84 8.59
C PHE A 136 4.81 9.06 9.18
N GLU A 137 4.69 10.25 8.57
CA GLU A 137 5.21 11.49 9.18
C GLU A 137 4.55 11.74 10.55
N LEU A 138 3.23 11.62 10.64
CA LEU A 138 2.50 11.75 11.91
C LEU A 138 2.95 10.71 12.94
N LEU A 139 3.19 9.46 12.53
CA LEU A 139 3.67 8.41 13.42
C LEU A 139 5.09 8.70 13.94
N LEU A 140 5.98 9.18 13.06
CA LEU A 140 7.36 9.51 13.43
C LEU A 140 7.45 10.73 14.34
N GLU A 141 6.50 11.67 14.23
CA GLU A 141 6.40 12.84 15.13
C GLU A 141 5.69 12.52 16.46
N ALA A 142 4.91 11.44 16.52
CA ALA A 142 4.19 11.07 17.73
C ALA A 142 5.17 10.61 18.83
N PRO A 143 4.93 10.97 20.10
CA PRO A 143 5.72 10.49 21.23
C PRO A 143 5.33 9.04 21.55
N VAL A 144 5.63 8.12 20.63
CA VAL A 144 5.24 6.70 20.71
C VAL A 144 5.73 6.07 22.00
N CYS A 145 6.96 6.39 22.43
CA CYS A 145 7.53 5.89 23.68
C CYS A 145 6.79 6.35 24.96
N GLU A 146 5.89 7.34 24.85
CA GLU A 146 5.09 7.88 25.95
C GLU A 146 3.61 7.49 25.83
N LEU A 147 3.26 6.55 24.94
CA LEU A 147 1.88 6.10 24.74
C LEU A 147 1.29 5.51 26.02
N ASP A 148 0.12 6.03 26.41
CA ASP A 148 -0.73 5.42 27.41
C ASP A 148 -1.48 4.24 26.77
N ILE A 149 -0.85 3.06 26.82
CA ILE A 149 -1.35 1.83 26.21
C ILE A 149 -2.75 1.49 26.74
N GLU A 150 -3.00 1.62 28.04
CA GLU A 150 -4.30 1.25 28.62
C GLU A 150 -5.40 2.19 28.15
N ARG A 151 -5.12 3.49 28.01
CA ARG A 151 -6.06 4.43 27.41
C ARG A 151 -6.34 4.12 25.94
N CYS A 152 -5.33 3.74 25.16
CA CYS A 152 -5.51 3.30 23.77
C CYS A 152 -6.39 2.05 23.68
N VAL A 153 -6.15 1.07 24.55
CA VAL A 153 -6.91 -0.18 24.64
C VAL A 153 -8.37 0.06 25.08
N GLU A 154 -8.59 0.98 26.02
CA GLU A 154 -9.93 1.38 26.44
C GLU A 154 -10.72 2.03 25.29
N ALA A 155 -10.05 2.88 24.50
CA ALA A 155 -10.61 3.55 23.32
C ALA A 155 -10.80 2.63 22.10
N TRP A 156 -10.18 1.44 22.09
CA TRP A 156 -10.25 0.53 20.95
C TRP A 156 -11.69 0.02 20.73
N PRO A 157 -12.24 0.18 19.51
CA PRO A 157 -13.60 -0.25 19.20
C PRO A 157 -13.69 -1.77 19.26
N SER A 158 -14.81 -2.28 19.82
CA SER A 158 -15.11 -3.71 19.71
C SER A 158 -15.39 -4.08 18.25
N TRP A 159 -15.26 -5.35 17.91
CA TRP A 159 -15.62 -5.82 16.58
C TRP A 159 -17.04 -5.42 16.19
N GLU A 160 -18.01 -5.53 17.11
CA GLU A 160 -19.40 -5.18 16.83
C GLU A 160 -19.56 -3.69 16.54
N ALA A 161 -18.74 -2.83 17.18
CA ALA A 161 -18.70 -1.41 16.86
C ALA A 161 -18.10 -1.15 15.48
N THR A 162 -16.98 -1.79 15.15
CA THR A 162 -16.32 -1.72 13.84
C THR A 162 -17.25 -2.22 12.72
N GLU A 163 -17.91 -3.36 12.92
CA GLU A 163 -18.87 -3.92 11.96
C GLU A 163 -20.06 -2.98 11.74
N ARG A 164 -20.62 -2.40 12.81
CA ARG A 164 -21.70 -1.41 12.69
C ARG A 164 -21.25 -0.20 11.88
N GLU A 165 -20.04 0.29 12.11
CA GLU A 165 -19.51 1.44 11.38
C GLU A 165 -19.27 1.11 9.90
N ILE A 166 -18.70 -0.05 9.57
CA ILE A 166 -18.54 -0.51 8.17
C ILE A 166 -19.90 -0.56 7.46
N ARG A 167 -20.91 -1.16 8.11
CA ARG A 167 -22.27 -1.25 7.55
C ARG A 167 -22.91 0.11 7.35
N ARG A 168 -22.60 1.08 8.22
CA ARG A 168 -23.11 2.45 8.13
C ARG A 168 -22.41 3.23 7.02
N LEU A 169 -21.09 3.17 6.94
CA LEU A 169 -20.30 3.91 5.95
C LEU A 169 -20.63 3.47 4.52
N PHE A 170 -20.89 2.18 4.32
CA PHE A 170 -21.15 1.59 3.01
C PHE A 170 -22.59 1.07 2.88
N GLU A 171 -23.55 1.68 3.60
CA GLU A 171 -24.93 1.19 3.66
C GLU A 171 -25.62 1.06 2.28
N HIS A 172 -25.13 1.80 1.29
CA HIS A 172 -25.65 1.82 -0.07
C HIS A 172 -25.07 0.71 -0.98
N ASP A 173 -24.05 -0.02 -0.54
CA ASP A 173 -23.36 -1.02 -1.35
C ASP A 173 -23.09 -2.32 -0.55
N PRO A 174 -23.99 -3.32 -0.66
CA PRO A 174 -23.85 -4.60 0.04
C PRO A 174 -22.58 -5.39 -0.33
N GLU A 175 -22.06 -5.22 -1.55
CA GLU A 175 -20.86 -5.92 -2.00
C GLU A 175 -19.61 -5.32 -1.34
N ILE A 176 -19.52 -3.99 -1.29
CA ILE A 176 -18.47 -3.28 -0.55
C ILE A 176 -18.54 -3.64 0.94
N VAL A 177 -19.72 -3.64 1.55
CA VAL A 177 -19.90 -4.06 2.96
C VAL A 177 -19.33 -5.45 3.18
N ALA A 178 -19.71 -6.43 2.35
CA ALA A 178 -19.23 -7.81 2.49
C ALA A 178 -17.70 -7.90 2.39
N ARG A 179 -17.09 -7.16 1.46
CA ARG A 179 -15.64 -7.14 1.27
C ARG A 179 -14.93 -6.45 2.44
N CYS A 180 -15.36 -5.26 2.83
CA CYS A 180 -14.79 -4.52 3.96
C CYS A 180 -14.88 -5.30 5.26
N LEU A 181 -16.00 -5.99 5.52
CA LEU A 181 -16.13 -6.86 6.69
C LEU A 181 -15.12 -8.01 6.66
N LYS A 182 -14.97 -8.70 5.52
CA LYS A 182 -14.01 -9.78 5.38
C LYS A 182 -12.56 -9.31 5.63
N GLU A 183 -12.14 -8.27 4.94
CA GLU A 183 -10.76 -7.77 4.98
C GLU A 183 -10.43 -7.15 6.35
N THR A 184 -11.36 -6.38 6.94
CA THR A 184 -11.16 -5.79 8.28
C THR A 184 -11.18 -6.88 9.35
N ARG A 185 -12.06 -7.88 9.25
CA ARG A 185 -12.11 -8.99 10.23
C ARG A 185 -10.81 -9.79 10.23
N ALA A 186 -10.22 -10.01 9.06
CA ALA A 186 -8.97 -10.76 8.94
C ALA A 186 -7.78 -10.06 9.65
N LYS A 187 -7.84 -8.74 9.81
CA LYS A 187 -6.78 -7.91 10.42
C LYS A 187 -7.14 -7.37 11.81
N TYR A 188 -8.37 -7.58 12.26
CA TYR A 188 -8.84 -7.05 13.54
C TYR A 188 -8.19 -7.81 14.69
N VAL A 189 -7.57 -7.07 15.60
CA VAL A 189 -7.17 -7.54 16.91
C VAL A 189 -8.13 -7.03 17.98
N ASP A 190 -8.36 -7.85 19.01
CA ASP A 190 -9.09 -7.41 20.18
C ASP A 190 -8.22 -6.54 21.09
N ARG A 191 -8.75 -6.18 22.26
CA ARG A 191 -8.06 -5.33 23.23
C ARG A 191 -6.76 -5.94 23.76
N GLU A 192 -6.69 -7.26 23.90
CA GLU A 192 -5.47 -7.93 24.33
C GLU A 192 -4.43 -7.96 23.21
N GLY A 193 -4.88 -8.23 21.98
CA GLY A 193 -4.03 -8.16 20.79
C GLY A 193 -3.46 -6.75 20.57
N LEU A 194 -4.29 -5.71 20.63
CA LEU A 194 -3.83 -4.32 20.54
C LEU A 194 -2.81 -4.00 21.64
N ARG A 195 -3.07 -4.43 22.90
CA ARG A 195 -2.11 -4.24 23.99
C ARG A 195 -0.77 -4.87 23.65
N ALA A 196 -0.76 -6.09 23.12
CA ALA A 196 0.45 -6.80 22.73
C ALA A 196 1.20 -6.09 21.59
N GLU A 197 0.50 -5.60 20.58
CA GLU A 197 1.06 -4.81 19.47
C GLU A 197 1.69 -3.50 19.96
N LEU A 198 0.95 -2.71 20.74
CA LEU A 198 1.45 -1.45 21.28
C LEU A 198 2.61 -1.65 22.25
N THR A 199 2.61 -2.72 23.05
CA THR A 199 3.73 -3.04 23.97
C THR A 199 5.01 -3.38 23.21
N ARG A 200 4.93 -3.88 21.97
CA ARG A 200 6.11 -4.13 21.13
C ARG A 200 6.62 -2.86 20.44
N LEU A 201 5.72 -1.90 20.23
CA LEU A 201 6.02 -0.64 19.55
C LEU A 201 6.73 0.36 20.48
N VAL A 202 6.43 0.31 21.77
CA VAL A 202 6.98 1.17 22.85
C VAL A 202 8.25 0.56 23.43
#